data_AF-A0A316Y8R0-F1
#
_entry.id   AF-A0A316Y8R0-F1
#
_cell.length_a   1.000
_cell.length_b   1.000
_cell.length_c   1.000
_cell.angle_alpha   90.00
_cell.angle_beta   90.00
_cell.angle_gamma   90.00
#
_symmetry.space_group_name_H-M   'P 1'
#
loop_
_entity.id
_entity.type
_entity.pdbx_description
1 polymer ?
#
loop_
_entity_poly.entity_id
_entity_poly.type
_entity_poly.pdbx_seq_one_letter_code
_entity_poly.pdbx_strand_id
1 'polypeptide(L)'
;MSSSTAKSREALVRQLRSVTNATQADAQRLLKTHSYKLDRAVDAFFTDETAMTNAAKAAGGGGADKKQEKESREKLGRMFDEFKDDDGTDITIEGAMEMCEALSISPEDVVMLPLSFYLKSPSLGTFRRDDYIAGWRTIADGQPCEDAEAQKRLLPRLRQELEQDAPVRGERASEAKGGLFARTYEFTYTFARPEGQKSLPLESAVAFWDLVLPHSPTFQGNGTPDRKGTFTPRQLRLWKKFLAEKGGNRAISKDTWTLFLDFTKEIDEEFKTHDFDAAWPSQIDDFVEWAKEQPASAGQEEEDAMDESQ
;
A
#
# COMPACT_ATOMS: atom_id res chain seq x y z
N MET A 1 23.54 -46.63 -38.07
CA MET A 1 24.64 -46.28 -37.13
C MET A 1 24.47 -44.90 -36.46
N SER A 2 23.45 -44.09 -36.77
CA SER A 2 23.34 -42.69 -36.30
C SER A 2 22.80 -42.48 -34.87
N SER A 3 22.14 -43.47 -34.27
CA SER A 3 21.47 -43.32 -32.96
C SER A 3 22.44 -43.21 -31.77
N SER A 4 23.59 -43.90 -31.84
CA SER A 4 24.59 -43.91 -30.76
C SER A 4 25.31 -42.56 -30.63
N THR A 5 25.67 -41.94 -31.77
CA THR A 5 26.37 -40.65 -31.80
C THR A 5 25.47 -39.50 -31.36
N ALA A 6 24.16 -39.55 -31.63
CA ALA A 6 23.20 -38.53 -31.19
C ALA A 6 23.04 -38.53 -29.66
N LYS A 7 22.88 -39.71 -29.04
CA LYS A 7 22.80 -39.86 -27.58
C LYS A 7 24.08 -39.39 -26.88
N SER A 8 25.24 -39.67 -27.47
CA SER A 8 26.54 -39.19 -26.96
C SER A 8 26.66 -37.67 -26.99
N ARG A 9 26.14 -37.01 -28.04
CA ARG A 9 26.14 -35.53 -28.16
C ARG A 9 25.21 -34.86 -27.15
N GLU A 10 24.04 -35.44 -26.89
CA GLU A 10 23.12 -34.93 -25.86
C GLU A 10 23.72 -35.01 -24.45
N ALA A 11 24.46 -36.09 -24.15
CA ALA A 11 25.15 -36.23 -22.88
C ALA A 11 26.20 -35.12 -22.67
N LEU A 12 26.97 -34.80 -23.72
CA LEU A 12 27.96 -33.71 -23.68
C LEU A 12 27.31 -32.34 -23.47
N VAL A 13 26.18 -32.07 -24.11
CA VAL A 13 25.42 -30.83 -23.91
C VAL A 13 24.96 -30.72 -22.45
N ARG A 14 24.46 -31.80 -21.84
CA ARG A 14 24.07 -31.81 -20.42
C ARG A 14 25.27 -31.54 -19.50
N GLN A 15 26.40 -32.19 -19.74
CA GLN A 15 27.62 -32.00 -18.95
C GLN A 15 28.17 -30.57 -19.04
N LEU A 16 28.22 -29.98 -20.24
CA LEU A 16 28.66 -28.59 -20.39
C LEU A 16 27.75 -27.63 -19.61
N ARG A 17 26.43 -27.83 -19.70
CA ARG A 17 25.45 -27.00 -19.00
C ARG A 17 25.52 -27.14 -17.49
N SER A 18 25.81 -28.34 -16.96
CA SER A 18 25.96 -28.52 -15.51
C SER A 18 27.18 -27.82 -14.92
N VAL A 19 28.20 -27.52 -15.73
CA VAL A 19 29.43 -26.84 -15.28
C VAL A 19 29.35 -25.33 -15.47
N THR A 20 28.68 -24.86 -16.53
CA THR A 20 28.74 -23.46 -17.00
C THR A 20 27.44 -22.67 -16.84
N ASN A 21 26.33 -23.33 -16.52
CA ASN A 21 24.98 -22.75 -16.62
C ASN A 21 24.62 -22.18 -18.02
N ALA A 22 25.34 -22.59 -19.07
CA ALA A 22 25.04 -22.18 -20.43
C ALA A 22 23.61 -22.56 -20.85
N THR A 23 23.02 -21.74 -21.72
CA THR A 23 21.74 -22.07 -22.35
C THR A 23 21.88 -23.32 -23.23
N GLN A 24 20.76 -24.01 -23.51
CA GLN A 24 20.78 -25.17 -24.40
C GLN A 24 21.35 -24.83 -25.78
N ALA A 25 21.02 -23.65 -26.32
CA ALA A 25 21.49 -23.18 -27.61
C ALA A 25 23.00 -22.87 -27.60
N ASP A 26 23.49 -22.17 -26.57
CA ASP A 26 24.91 -21.84 -26.45
C ASP A 26 25.77 -23.08 -26.22
N ALA A 27 25.32 -24.03 -25.39
CA ALA A 27 26.03 -25.28 -25.15
C ALA A 27 26.15 -26.12 -26.44
N GLN A 28 25.10 -26.18 -27.26
CA GLN A 28 25.14 -26.85 -28.56
C GLN A 28 26.09 -26.15 -29.55
N ARG A 29 26.06 -24.81 -29.59
CA ARG A 29 26.93 -24.00 -30.44
C ARG A 29 28.40 -24.21 -30.08
N LEU A 30 28.76 -24.07 -28.80
CA LEU A 30 30.14 -24.23 -28.32
C LEU A 30 30.67 -25.64 -28.57
N LEU A 31 29.89 -26.69 -28.25
CA LEU A 31 30.30 -28.06 -28.53
C LEU A 31 30.48 -28.32 -30.03
N LYS A 32 29.62 -27.77 -30.88
CA LYS A 32 29.73 -27.92 -32.34
C LYS A 32 30.99 -27.24 -32.88
N THR A 33 31.31 -26.04 -32.42
CA THR A 33 32.51 -25.29 -32.82
C THR A 33 33.80 -25.98 -32.38
N HIS A 34 33.80 -26.64 -31.22
CA HIS A 34 34.98 -27.30 -30.65
C HIS A 34 35.01 -28.82 -30.89
N SER A 35 34.40 -29.30 -31.98
CA SER A 35 34.41 -30.71 -32.38
C SER A 35 33.95 -31.68 -31.29
N TYR A 36 32.98 -31.27 -30.48
CA TYR A 36 32.40 -32.01 -29.34
C TYR A 36 33.42 -32.40 -28.26
N LYS A 37 34.52 -31.66 -28.12
CA LYS A 37 35.46 -31.80 -26.99
C LYS A 37 34.98 -30.94 -25.82
N LEU A 38 34.56 -31.59 -24.73
CA LEU A 38 33.95 -30.92 -23.57
C LEU A 38 34.87 -29.87 -22.95
N ASP A 39 36.11 -30.23 -22.64
CA ASP A 39 37.06 -29.32 -21.94
C ASP A 39 37.28 -28.02 -22.72
N ARG A 40 37.46 -28.12 -24.04
CA ARG A 40 37.63 -26.95 -24.90
C ARG A 40 36.38 -26.09 -24.99
N ALA A 41 35.19 -26.71 -24.94
CA ALA A 41 33.94 -25.98 -24.95
C ALA A 41 33.66 -25.28 -23.61
N VAL A 42 34.12 -25.84 -22.49
CA VAL A 42 34.09 -25.19 -21.17
C VAL A 42 35.03 -23.99 -21.15
N ASP A 43 36.27 -24.14 -21.61
CA ASP A 43 37.22 -23.01 -21.69
C ASP A 43 36.68 -21.90 -22.59
N ALA A 44 36.12 -22.27 -23.74
CA ALA A 44 35.54 -21.32 -24.68
C ALA A 44 34.34 -20.55 -24.09
N PHE A 45 33.54 -21.18 -23.23
CA PHE A 45 32.44 -20.52 -22.54
C PHE A 45 32.92 -19.32 -21.72
N PHE A 46 34.00 -19.46 -20.96
CA PHE A 46 34.53 -18.37 -20.12
C PHE A 46 35.23 -17.26 -20.90
N THR A 47 35.37 -17.43 -22.23
CA THR A 47 35.88 -16.41 -23.15
C THR A 47 34.80 -15.85 -24.07
N ASP A 48 33.57 -16.37 -24.01
CA ASP A 48 32.43 -15.95 -24.82
C ASP A 48 31.47 -15.09 -23.98
N GLU A 49 31.65 -13.76 -24.06
CA GLU A 49 30.84 -12.79 -23.30
C GLU A 49 29.33 -12.94 -23.56
N THR A 50 28.94 -13.38 -24.76
CA THR A 50 27.53 -13.58 -25.11
C THR A 50 26.96 -14.79 -24.38
N ALA A 51 27.70 -15.91 -24.39
CA ALA A 51 27.31 -17.12 -23.67
C ALA A 51 27.27 -16.88 -22.15
N MET A 52 28.24 -16.14 -21.59
CA MET A 52 28.27 -15.78 -20.18
C MET A 52 27.10 -14.86 -19.80
N THR A 53 26.78 -13.87 -20.64
CA THR A 53 25.63 -12.97 -20.42
C THR A 53 24.32 -13.75 -20.48
N ASN A 54 24.17 -14.67 -21.44
CA ASN A 54 22.98 -15.51 -21.56
C ASN A 54 22.87 -16.51 -20.40
N ALA A 55 23.98 -17.07 -19.93
CA ALA A 55 24.01 -17.95 -18.76
C ALA A 55 23.65 -17.19 -17.48
N ALA A 56 24.14 -15.96 -17.29
CA ALA A 56 23.75 -15.11 -16.17
C ALA A 56 22.24 -14.77 -16.20
N LYS A 57 21.70 -14.46 -17.38
CA LYS A 57 20.25 -14.27 -17.59
C LYS A 57 19.43 -15.55 -17.36
N ALA A 58 19.98 -16.72 -17.67
CA ALA A 58 19.32 -18.01 -17.48
C ALA A 58 19.45 -18.55 -16.03
N ALA A 59 20.52 -18.21 -15.32
CA ALA A 59 20.76 -18.55 -13.93
C ALA A 59 19.95 -17.67 -12.97
N GLY A 60 19.59 -16.45 -13.38
CA GLY A 60 18.64 -15.60 -12.66
C GLY A 60 17.19 -16.03 -12.89
N GLY A 61 16.77 -17.19 -12.37
CA GLY A 61 15.37 -17.58 -11.99
C GLY A 61 14.20 -17.43 -12.99
N GLY A 62 14.37 -16.78 -14.14
CA GLY A 62 13.30 -16.07 -14.81
C GLY A 62 12.33 -16.92 -15.62
N GLY A 63 12.46 -18.24 -15.67
CA GLY A 63 11.52 -19.12 -16.37
C GLY A 63 10.34 -19.55 -15.50
N ALA A 64 10.64 -20.04 -14.30
CA ALA A 64 9.64 -20.44 -13.31
C ALA A 64 9.01 -19.21 -12.64
N ASP A 65 9.84 -18.22 -12.27
CA ASP A 65 9.36 -17.00 -11.61
C ASP A 65 8.46 -16.16 -12.51
N LYS A 66 8.78 -16.02 -13.80
CA LYS A 66 7.88 -15.32 -14.76
C LYS A 66 6.58 -16.09 -15.01
N LYS A 67 6.63 -17.42 -14.98
CA LYS A 67 5.43 -18.25 -15.13
C LYS A 67 4.53 -18.09 -13.90
N GLN A 68 5.10 -18.16 -12.71
CA GLN A 68 4.39 -17.97 -11.45
C GLN A 68 3.83 -16.55 -11.32
N GLU A 69 4.60 -15.52 -11.72
CA GLU A 69 4.13 -14.15 -11.79
C GLU A 69 2.95 -14.00 -12.77
N LYS A 70 3.05 -14.60 -13.97
CA LYS A 70 1.97 -14.56 -14.94
C LYS A 70 0.70 -15.24 -14.41
N GLU A 71 0.83 -16.42 -13.82
CA GLU A 71 -0.29 -17.15 -13.20
C GLU A 71 -0.92 -16.36 -12.05
N SER A 72 -0.09 -15.70 -11.23
CA SER A 72 -0.56 -14.82 -10.14
C SER A 72 -1.38 -13.65 -10.67
N ARG A 73 -0.88 -12.95 -11.69
CA ARG A 73 -1.60 -11.85 -12.37
C ARG A 73 -2.91 -12.32 -12.99
N GLU A 74 -2.94 -13.50 -13.60
CA GLU A 74 -4.16 -14.06 -14.18
C GLU A 74 -5.21 -14.42 -13.11
N LYS A 75 -4.79 -14.95 -11.96
CA LYS A 75 -5.70 -15.25 -10.84
C LYS A 75 -6.27 -13.99 -10.19
N LEU A 76 -5.42 -13.02 -9.86
CA LEU A 76 -5.87 -11.71 -9.34
C LEU A 76 -6.76 -10.99 -10.35
N GLY A 77 -6.46 -11.13 -11.64
CA GLY A 77 -7.32 -10.63 -12.70
C GLY A 77 -8.71 -11.26 -12.68
N ARG A 78 -8.82 -12.58 -12.48
CA ARG A 78 -10.13 -13.23 -12.35
C ARG A 78 -10.89 -12.77 -11.11
N MET A 79 -10.21 -12.58 -9.98
CA MET A 79 -10.85 -12.01 -8.78
C MET A 79 -11.36 -10.59 -9.04
N PHE A 80 -10.59 -9.75 -9.73
CA PHE A 80 -11.08 -8.44 -10.15
C PHE A 80 -12.33 -8.56 -11.02
N ASP A 81 -12.32 -9.50 -11.96
CA ASP A 81 -13.44 -9.73 -12.88
C ASP A 81 -14.71 -10.25 -12.15
N GLU A 82 -14.60 -10.74 -10.91
CA GLU A 82 -15.75 -11.12 -10.06
C GLU A 82 -16.47 -9.90 -9.45
N PHE A 83 -15.76 -8.78 -9.24
CA PHE A 83 -16.30 -7.58 -8.59
C PHE A 83 -16.49 -6.41 -9.55
N LYS A 84 -15.98 -6.49 -10.78
CA LYS A 84 -16.17 -5.41 -11.76
C LYS A 84 -17.63 -5.33 -12.17
N ASP A 85 -18.07 -4.15 -12.59
CA ASP A 85 -19.40 -4.01 -13.19
C ASP A 85 -19.52 -4.87 -14.45
N ASP A 86 -20.69 -5.48 -14.67
CA ASP A 86 -21.00 -6.28 -15.86
C ASP A 86 -20.72 -5.50 -17.16
N ASP A 87 -21.17 -4.25 -17.19
CA ASP A 87 -21.03 -3.33 -18.32
C ASP A 87 -19.77 -2.43 -18.25
N GLY A 88 -18.99 -2.53 -17.17
CA GLY A 88 -17.85 -1.66 -16.88
C GLY A 88 -16.48 -2.32 -17.04
N THR A 89 -15.44 -1.47 -17.02
CA THR A 89 -14.02 -1.89 -17.00
C THR A 89 -13.40 -1.88 -15.60
N ASP A 90 -14.04 -1.16 -14.68
CA ASP A 90 -13.54 -0.85 -13.35
C ASP A 90 -14.49 -1.46 -12.30
N ILE A 91 -13.97 -1.75 -11.11
CA ILE A 91 -14.82 -1.99 -9.94
C ILE A 91 -15.40 -0.63 -9.52
N THR A 92 -16.70 -0.56 -9.33
CA THR A 92 -17.43 0.60 -8.82
C THR A 92 -17.81 0.41 -7.35
N ILE A 93 -18.57 1.35 -6.78
CA ILE A 93 -18.93 1.34 -5.35
C ILE A 93 -19.63 0.02 -4.99
N GLU A 94 -20.55 -0.44 -5.83
CA GLU A 94 -21.29 -1.68 -5.66
C GLU A 94 -20.33 -2.87 -5.60
N GLY A 95 -19.44 -3.00 -6.58
CA GLY A 95 -18.42 -4.06 -6.60
C GLY A 95 -17.41 -3.96 -5.46
N ALA A 96 -17.07 -2.76 -5.01
CA ALA A 96 -16.21 -2.54 -3.86
C ALA A 96 -16.88 -2.99 -2.55
N MET A 97 -18.20 -2.83 -2.43
CA MET A 97 -18.97 -3.37 -1.30
C MET A 97 -18.96 -4.89 -1.31
N GLU A 98 -19.20 -5.52 -2.46
CA GLU A 98 -19.08 -6.99 -2.61
C GLU A 98 -17.67 -7.49 -2.28
N MET A 99 -16.64 -6.76 -2.70
CA MET A 99 -15.26 -7.05 -2.32
C MET A 99 -15.07 -6.98 -0.79
N CYS A 100 -15.62 -5.97 -0.12
CA CYS A 100 -15.55 -5.85 1.34
C CYS A 100 -16.24 -7.04 2.03
N GLU A 101 -17.40 -7.47 1.56
CA GLU A 101 -18.11 -8.65 2.05
C GLU A 101 -17.28 -9.93 1.85
N ALA A 102 -16.72 -10.10 0.65
CA ALA A 102 -15.86 -11.23 0.33
C ALA A 102 -14.61 -11.26 1.21
N LEU A 103 -14.08 -10.10 1.60
CA LEU A 103 -12.96 -9.92 2.52
C LEU A 103 -13.38 -9.86 4.00
N SER A 104 -14.67 -9.96 4.30
CA SER A 104 -15.21 -9.94 5.66
C SER A 104 -14.75 -8.71 6.47
N ILE A 105 -14.74 -7.54 5.81
CA ILE A 105 -14.44 -6.24 6.42
C ILE A 105 -15.60 -5.27 6.19
N SER A 106 -15.74 -4.28 7.08
CA SER A 106 -16.64 -3.16 6.84
C SER A 106 -16.07 -2.25 5.74
N PRO A 107 -16.91 -1.66 4.86
CA PRO A 107 -16.47 -0.58 3.97
C PRO A 107 -15.88 0.63 4.72
N GLU A 108 -16.26 0.81 5.98
CA GLU A 108 -15.78 1.86 6.89
C GLU A 108 -14.60 1.38 7.76
N ASP A 109 -14.04 0.19 7.49
CA ASP A 109 -12.85 -0.26 8.19
C ASP A 109 -11.63 0.55 7.73
N VAL A 110 -10.83 1.08 8.66
CA VAL A 110 -9.65 1.89 8.34
C VAL A 110 -8.67 1.18 7.40
N VAL A 111 -8.64 -0.16 7.38
CA VAL A 111 -7.76 -0.93 6.48
C VAL A 111 -8.07 -0.70 5.00
N MET A 112 -9.29 -0.24 4.67
CA MET A 112 -9.66 0.17 3.33
C MET A 112 -8.84 1.36 2.82
N LEU A 113 -8.34 2.22 3.71
CA LEU A 113 -7.51 3.37 3.32
C LEU A 113 -6.13 2.94 2.78
N PRO A 114 -5.26 2.21 3.54
CA PRO A 114 -3.98 1.75 3.00
C PRO A 114 -4.16 0.74 1.86
N LEU A 115 -5.26 -0.03 1.84
CA LEU A 115 -5.59 -0.89 0.70
C LEU A 115 -5.81 -0.04 -0.55
N SER A 116 -6.70 0.95 -0.48
CA SER A 116 -7.00 1.88 -1.59
C SER A 116 -5.78 2.68 -2.02
N PHE A 117 -4.92 3.06 -1.08
CA PHE A 117 -3.63 3.68 -1.35
C PHE A 117 -2.76 2.78 -2.24
N TYR A 118 -2.50 1.54 -1.84
CA TYR A 118 -1.66 0.61 -2.62
C TYR A 118 -2.28 0.23 -3.97
N LEU A 119 -3.61 0.08 -4.02
CA LEU A 119 -4.36 -0.19 -5.24
C LEU A 119 -4.58 1.06 -6.10
N LYS A 120 -3.97 2.20 -5.74
CA LYS A 120 -4.03 3.48 -6.47
C LYS A 120 -5.47 3.87 -6.86
N SER A 121 -6.41 3.62 -5.95
CA SER A 121 -7.82 3.94 -6.17
C SER A 121 -7.99 5.45 -6.44
N PRO A 122 -8.68 5.85 -7.52
CA PRO A 122 -8.86 7.27 -7.87
C PRO A 122 -9.89 7.99 -6.99
N SER A 123 -10.86 7.25 -6.44
CA SER A 123 -12.01 7.76 -5.68
C SER A 123 -12.65 6.62 -4.88
N LEU A 124 -13.48 6.96 -3.90
CA LEU A 124 -14.20 5.98 -3.08
C LEU A 124 -14.88 4.90 -3.93
N GLY A 125 -14.59 3.64 -3.59
CA GLY A 125 -15.19 2.46 -4.24
C GLY A 125 -14.74 2.22 -5.67
N THR A 126 -13.80 2.99 -6.23
CA THR A 126 -13.35 2.78 -7.62
C THR A 126 -12.01 2.06 -7.67
N PHE A 127 -11.90 0.98 -8.43
CA PHE A 127 -10.61 0.29 -8.63
C PHE A 127 -10.39 -0.09 -10.09
N ARG A 128 -9.19 0.22 -10.59
CA ARG A 128 -8.73 -0.13 -11.93
C ARG A 128 -8.02 -1.48 -11.91
N ARG A 129 -8.20 -2.26 -12.97
CA ARG A 129 -7.70 -3.64 -13.05
C ARG A 129 -6.19 -3.78 -12.84
N ASP A 130 -5.41 -2.98 -13.56
CA ASP A 130 -3.95 -3.07 -13.48
C ASP A 130 -3.42 -2.64 -12.11
N ASP A 131 -4.01 -1.59 -11.53
CA ASP A 131 -3.63 -1.09 -10.21
C ASP A 131 -4.09 -2.04 -9.09
N TYR A 132 -5.26 -2.69 -9.23
CA TYR A 132 -5.73 -3.75 -8.33
C TYR A 132 -4.72 -4.90 -8.27
N ILE A 133 -4.33 -5.43 -9.44
CA ILE A 133 -3.39 -6.55 -9.54
C ILE A 133 -2.01 -6.16 -9.00
N ALA A 134 -1.50 -4.99 -9.38
CA ALA A 134 -0.19 -4.52 -8.90
C ALA A 134 -0.19 -4.24 -7.40
N GLY A 135 -1.27 -3.64 -6.88
CA GLY A 135 -1.46 -3.31 -5.47
C GLY A 135 -1.46 -4.55 -4.59
N TRP A 136 -2.29 -5.56 -4.89
CA TRP A 136 -2.32 -6.81 -4.12
C TRP A 136 -0.98 -7.53 -4.11
N ARG A 137 -0.28 -7.59 -5.25
CA ARG A 137 1.06 -8.18 -5.30
C ARG A 137 2.07 -7.43 -4.46
N THR A 138 1.98 -6.10 -4.44
CA THR A 138 2.85 -5.23 -3.61
C THR A 138 2.56 -5.43 -2.13
N ILE A 139 1.28 -5.52 -1.76
CA ILE A 139 0.88 -5.77 -0.38
C ILE A 139 1.33 -7.15 0.07
N ALA A 140 1.23 -8.17 -0.79
CA ALA A 140 1.56 -9.55 -0.44
C ALA A 140 3.05 -9.77 -0.17
N ASP A 141 3.94 -8.99 -0.79
CA ASP A 141 5.39 -9.04 -0.58
C ASP A 141 5.96 -10.46 -0.77
N GLY A 142 5.65 -11.07 -1.92
CA GLY A 142 6.09 -12.41 -2.29
C GLY A 142 5.28 -13.56 -1.66
N GLN A 143 4.27 -13.27 -0.84
CA GLN A 143 3.33 -14.28 -0.34
C GLN A 143 2.19 -14.53 -1.34
N PRO A 144 1.55 -15.72 -1.31
CA PRO A 144 0.31 -15.96 -2.05
C PRO A 144 -0.80 -15.00 -1.61
N CYS A 145 -1.53 -14.44 -2.57
CA CYS A 145 -2.63 -13.48 -2.35
C CYS A 145 -3.77 -13.60 -3.37
N GLU A 146 -3.79 -14.71 -4.11
CA GLU A 146 -4.64 -14.89 -5.29
C GLU A 146 -6.01 -15.53 -5.00
N ASP A 147 -6.49 -15.39 -3.76
CA ASP A 147 -7.85 -15.75 -3.34
C ASP A 147 -8.28 -14.87 -2.15
N ALA A 148 -9.60 -14.79 -1.90
CA ALA A 148 -10.16 -13.94 -0.86
C ALA A 148 -9.65 -14.30 0.54
N GLU A 149 -9.44 -15.59 0.83
CA GLU A 149 -8.94 -16.06 2.13
C GLU A 149 -7.47 -15.65 2.35
N ALA A 150 -6.65 -15.66 1.29
CA ALA A 150 -5.29 -15.16 1.33
C ALA A 150 -5.23 -13.65 1.53
N GLN A 151 -6.09 -12.90 0.83
CA GLN A 151 -6.22 -11.45 1.01
C GLN A 151 -6.65 -11.11 2.45
N LYS A 152 -7.67 -11.78 3.00
CA LYS A 152 -8.09 -11.65 4.41
C LYS A 152 -6.95 -11.81 5.40
N ARG A 153 -6.10 -12.82 5.21
CA ARG A 153 -4.95 -13.08 6.10
C ARG A 153 -3.89 -11.97 6.06
N LEU A 154 -3.84 -11.17 4.98
CA LEU A 154 -2.91 -10.04 4.85
C LEU A 154 -3.43 -8.76 5.50
N LEU A 155 -4.75 -8.57 5.60
CA LEU A 155 -5.34 -7.32 6.12
C LEU A 155 -4.93 -6.98 7.56
N PRO A 156 -4.85 -7.92 8.52
CA PRO A 156 -4.35 -7.62 9.86
C PRO A 156 -2.91 -7.09 9.84
N ARG A 157 -2.05 -7.65 8.98
CA ARG A 157 -0.67 -7.15 8.79
C ARG A 157 -0.68 -5.74 8.22
N LEU A 158 -1.49 -5.48 7.19
CA LEU A 158 -1.59 -4.16 6.58
C LEU A 158 -2.07 -3.10 7.58
N ARG A 159 -3.02 -3.45 8.46
CA ARG A 159 -3.46 -2.58 9.56
C ARG A 159 -2.32 -2.29 10.53
N GLN A 160 -1.59 -3.31 10.96
CA GLN A 160 -0.45 -3.14 11.86
C GLN A 160 0.63 -2.24 11.23
N GLU A 161 0.91 -2.42 9.94
CA GLU A 161 1.87 -1.59 9.19
C GLU A 161 1.41 -0.13 9.07
N LEU A 162 0.12 0.10 8.82
CA LEU A 162 -0.46 1.44 8.82
C LEU A 162 -0.23 2.08 10.19
N GLU A 163 -0.63 1.38 11.24
CA GLU A 163 -0.55 1.84 12.61
C GLU A 163 0.90 2.10 13.08
N GLN A 164 1.87 1.36 12.57
CA GLN A 164 3.30 1.53 12.88
C GLN A 164 4.00 2.56 12.00
N ASP A 165 3.28 3.20 11.07
CA ASP A 165 3.85 4.04 10.02
C ASP A 165 5.01 3.33 9.29
N ALA A 166 4.82 2.05 8.96
CA ALA A 166 5.86 1.21 8.36
C ALA A 166 6.30 1.74 6.99
N PRO A 167 7.50 1.40 6.50
CA PRO A 167 7.96 1.84 5.18
C PRO A 167 6.99 1.43 4.06
N VAL A 168 6.69 2.37 3.16
CA VAL A 168 5.89 2.08 1.95
C VAL A 168 6.64 1.14 1.02
N ARG A 169 5.94 0.17 0.42
CA ARG A 169 6.49 -0.81 -0.53
C ARG A 169 6.18 -0.47 -2.00
N GLY A 170 6.88 -1.15 -2.90
CA GLY A 170 6.64 -1.09 -4.34
C GLY A 170 6.94 0.27 -4.97
N GLU A 171 6.28 0.56 -6.09
CA GLU A 171 6.50 1.80 -6.85
C GLU A 171 6.26 3.07 -6.00
N ARG A 172 5.25 3.01 -5.11
CA ARG A 172 4.86 4.12 -4.24
C ARG A 172 5.91 4.52 -3.21
N ALA A 173 6.88 3.65 -2.92
CA ALA A 173 7.97 3.93 -1.98
C ALA A 173 8.87 5.09 -2.44
N SER A 174 8.98 5.29 -3.75
CA SER A 174 9.85 6.30 -4.36
C SER A 174 9.15 7.65 -4.63
N GLU A 175 7.83 7.69 -4.52
CA GLU A 175 7.01 8.87 -4.89
C GLU A 175 7.10 10.01 -3.88
N ALA A 176 7.21 9.71 -2.58
CA ALA A 176 7.48 10.71 -1.55
C ALA A 176 8.03 10.06 -0.27
N LYS A 177 8.49 10.90 0.65
CA LYS A 177 8.97 10.49 1.98
C LYS A 177 7.80 10.26 2.95
N GLY A 178 8.04 9.50 4.00
CA GLY A 178 7.06 9.18 5.04
C GLY A 178 6.70 7.70 5.07
N GLY A 179 6.23 7.21 6.21
CA GLY A 179 5.73 5.86 6.34
C GLY A 179 4.31 5.70 5.80
N LEU A 180 3.77 4.50 5.96
CA LEU A 180 2.48 4.11 5.42
C LEU A 180 1.33 4.92 6.02
N PHE A 181 1.38 5.30 7.30
CA PHE A 181 0.35 6.14 7.92
C PHE A 181 0.33 7.51 7.26
N ALA A 182 1.46 8.21 7.28
CA ALA A 182 1.56 9.57 6.77
C ALA A 182 1.15 9.64 5.29
N ARG A 183 1.61 8.66 4.50
CA ARG A 183 1.32 8.59 3.06
C ARG A 183 -0.14 8.21 2.78
N THR A 184 -0.74 7.36 3.60
CA THR A 184 -2.18 7.02 3.50
C THR A 184 -3.04 8.21 3.91
N TYR A 185 -2.69 8.91 5.00
CA TYR A 185 -3.38 10.11 5.46
C TYR A 185 -3.40 11.20 4.39
N GLU A 186 -2.26 11.50 3.76
CA GLU A 186 -2.19 12.47 2.66
C GLU A 186 -3.02 12.03 1.44
N PHE A 187 -2.98 10.73 1.12
CA PHE A 187 -3.76 10.16 0.02
C PHE A 187 -5.27 10.30 0.26
N THR A 188 -5.73 10.07 1.49
CA THR A 188 -7.14 10.13 1.89
C THR A 188 -7.79 11.45 1.51
N TYR A 189 -7.07 12.58 1.57
CA TYR A 189 -7.62 13.88 1.13
C TYR A 189 -8.11 13.85 -0.32
N THR A 190 -7.30 13.31 -1.24
CA THR A 190 -7.65 13.29 -2.67
C THR A 190 -8.68 12.21 -2.94
N PHE A 191 -8.54 11.06 -2.28
CA PHE A 191 -9.46 9.94 -2.37
C PHE A 191 -10.89 10.31 -1.93
N ALA A 192 -11.02 11.07 -0.83
CA ALA A 192 -12.28 11.51 -0.24
C ALA A 192 -12.93 12.71 -0.94
N ARG A 193 -12.18 13.41 -1.80
CA ARG A 193 -12.65 14.64 -2.43
C ARG A 193 -13.51 14.30 -3.65
N PRO A 194 -14.75 14.80 -3.74
CA PRO A 194 -15.59 14.59 -4.92
C PRO A 194 -14.92 15.09 -6.20
N GLU A 195 -15.17 14.40 -7.31
CA GLU A 195 -14.60 14.77 -8.61
C GLU A 195 -14.97 16.21 -8.99
N GLY A 196 -13.99 16.95 -9.53
CA GLY A 196 -14.15 18.35 -9.91
C GLY A 196 -14.10 19.38 -8.77
N GLN A 197 -14.14 18.96 -7.50
CA GLN A 197 -13.98 19.86 -6.36
C GLN A 197 -12.52 20.18 -6.08
N LYS A 198 -12.25 21.42 -5.65
CA LYS A 198 -10.89 21.83 -5.22
C LYS A 198 -10.60 21.47 -3.77
N SER A 199 -11.64 21.44 -2.94
CA SER A 199 -11.54 21.24 -1.48
C SER A 199 -12.40 20.07 -1.02
N LEU A 200 -12.04 19.48 0.13
CA LEU A 200 -12.77 18.38 0.75
C LEU A 200 -13.94 18.93 1.56
N PRO A 201 -15.20 18.51 1.34
CA PRO A 201 -16.33 18.94 2.17
C PRO A 201 -16.08 18.68 3.66
N LEU A 202 -16.56 19.58 4.52
CA LEU A 202 -16.28 19.52 5.95
C LEU A 202 -16.73 18.18 6.57
N GLU A 203 -17.95 17.75 6.27
CA GLU A 203 -18.51 16.49 6.79
C GLU A 203 -17.64 15.28 6.41
N SER A 204 -17.19 15.22 5.16
CA SER A 204 -16.28 14.16 4.70
C SER A 204 -14.94 14.23 5.41
N ALA A 205 -14.36 15.42 5.58
CA ALA A 205 -13.10 15.59 6.31
C ALA A 205 -13.20 15.09 7.76
N VAL A 206 -14.28 15.47 8.46
CA VAL A 206 -14.56 15.02 9.82
C VAL A 206 -14.70 13.50 9.90
N ALA A 207 -15.49 12.88 9.00
CA ALA A 207 -15.66 11.44 8.97
C ALA A 207 -14.34 10.68 8.72
N PHE A 208 -13.50 11.17 7.80
CA PHE A 208 -12.20 10.54 7.55
C PHE A 208 -11.20 10.77 8.68
N TRP A 209 -11.25 11.90 9.39
CA TRP A 209 -10.44 12.12 10.59
C TRP A 209 -10.84 11.17 11.72
N ASP A 210 -12.15 11.00 11.97
CA ASP A 210 -12.67 10.02 12.94
C ASP A 210 -12.22 8.59 12.59
N LEU A 211 -12.12 8.27 11.29
CA LEU A 211 -11.66 6.96 10.83
C LEU A 211 -10.14 6.76 10.96
N VAL A 212 -9.33 7.72 10.49
CA VAL A 212 -7.88 7.50 10.30
C VAL A 212 -7.04 7.88 11.52
N LEU A 213 -7.40 8.96 12.24
CA LEU A 213 -6.55 9.48 13.32
C LEU A 213 -6.42 8.54 14.52
N PRO A 214 -7.45 7.78 14.94
CA PRO A 214 -7.29 6.81 16.03
C PRO A 214 -6.21 5.74 15.77
N HIS A 215 -5.88 5.49 14.50
CA HIS A 215 -4.83 4.55 14.10
C HIS A 215 -3.46 5.24 13.88
N SER A 216 -3.36 6.55 14.09
CA SER A 216 -2.10 7.28 14.00
C SER A 216 -1.11 6.82 15.07
N PRO A 217 0.19 6.73 14.78
CA PRO A 217 1.23 6.59 15.80
C PRO A 217 1.23 7.70 16.85
N THR A 218 0.67 8.88 16.50
CA THR A 218 0.62 10.07 17.37
C THR A 218 -0.60 10.10 18.28
N PHE A 219 -1.57 9.20 18.09
CA PHE A 219 -2.83 9.20 18.83
C PHE A 219 -2.72 8.40 20.13
N GLN A 220 -3.21 8.98 21.22
CA GLN A 220 -3.22 8.37 22.54
C GLN A 220 -4.37 7.35 22.65
N GLY A 221 -4.05 6.12 23.06
CA GLY A 221 -5.07 5.17 23.54
C GLY A 221 -5.58 4.09 22.58
N ASN A 222 -4.87 3.75 21.50
CA ASN A 222 -5.32 2.70 20.56
C ASN A 222 -5.14 1.24 21.04
N GLY A 223 -5.16 0.98 22.36
CA GLY A 223 -5.06 -0.36 22.90
C GLY A 223 -3.68 -1.03 22.76
N THR A 224 -2.66 -0.34 22.26
CA THR A 224 -1.27 -0.83 22.29
C THR A 224 -0.49 -0.18 23.45
N PRO A 225 -0.09 -0.95 24.49
CA PRO A 225 0.56 -0.42 25.70
C PRO A 225 1.86 0.36 25.46
N ASP A 226 2.50 0.12 24.30
CA ASP A 226 3.81 0.69 23.97
C ASP A 226 3.73 2.02 23.18
N ARG A 227 2.53 2.46 22.76
CA ARG A 227 2.38 3.72 22.00
C ARG A 227 2.16 4.93 22.91
N LYS A 228 3.08 5.89 22.78
CA LYS A 228 3.09 7.16 23.51
C LYS A 228 2.65 8.32 22.60
N GLY A 229 1.54 8.14 21.88
CA GLY A 229 0.92 9.26 21.17
C GLY A 229 0.54 10.35 22.16
N THR A 230 0.75 11.61 21.79
CA THR A 230 0.42 12.79 22.62
C THR A 230 -0.90 13.43 22.22
N PHE A 231 -1.39 13.17 21.00
CA PHE A 231 -2.66 13.71 20.53
C PHE A 231 -3.82 12.89 21.08
N THR A 232 -4.71 13.53 21.83
CA THR A 232 -5.71 12.83 22.64
C THR A 232 -7.08 12.76 21.95
N PRO A 233 -7.94 11.79 22.33
CA PRO A 233 -9.34 11.78 21.90
C PRO A 233 -10.08 13.08 22.21
N ARG A 234 -9.73 13.74 23.33
CA ARG A 234 -10.29 15.06 23.67
C ARG A 234 -9.92 16.12 22.64
N GLN A 235 -8.66 16.17 22.19
CA GLN A 235 -8.23 17.15 21.20
C GLN A 235 -8.91 16.93 19.84
N LEU A 236 -9.11 15.67 19.43
CA LEU A 236 -9.89 15.35 18.24
C LEU A 236 -11.35 15.83 18.37
N ARG A 237 -12.01 15.55 19.50
CA ARG A 237 -13.38 16.01 19.78
C ARG A 237 -13.48 17.55 19.74
N LEU A 238 -12.54 18.24 20.37
CA LEU A 238 -12.47 19.70 20.33
C LEU A 238 -12.29 20.24 18.91
N TRP A 239 -11.44 19.62 18.09
CA TRP A 239 -11.26 20.01 16.69
C TRP A 239 -12.57 19.90 15.91
N LYS A 240 -13.30 18.79 16.05
CA LYS A 240 -14.60 18.59 15.40
C LYS A 240 -15.63 19.63 15.87
N LYS A 241 -15.69 19.88 17.17
CA LYS A 241 -16.60 20.87 17.77
C LYS A 241 -16.29 22.29 17.28
N PHE A 242 -15.02 22.68 17.24
CA PHE A 242 -14.57 23.94 16.67
C PHE A 242 -15.02 24.10 15.22
N LEU A 243 -14.81 23.08 14.39
CA LEU A 243 -15.21 23.13 12.98
C LEU A 243 -16.73 23.25 12.81
N ALA A 244 -17.52 22.60 13.66
CA ALA A 244 -18.98 22.73 13.65
C ALA A 244 -19.45 24.13 14.06
N GLU A 245 -18.86 24.72 15.11
CA GLU A 245 -19.28 26.02 15.66
C GLU A 245 -18.73 27.23 14.90
N LYS A 246 -17.45 27.16 14.48
CA LYS A 246 -16.68 28.28 13.92
C LYS A 246 -16.33 28.09 12.46
N GLY A 247 -16.31 26.85 11.97
CA GLY A 247 -15.95 26.53 10.59
C GLY A 247 -17.01 26.94 9.56
N GLY A 248 -18.26 27.18 9.97
CA GLY A 248 -19.31 27.70 9.08
C GLY A 248 -19.57 26.83 7.83
N ASN A 249 -19.42 25.51 7.97
CA ASN A 249 -19.48 24.52 6.88
C ASN A 249 -18.47 24.75 5.73
N ARG A 250 -17.35 25.43 6.01
CA ARG A 250 -16.28 25.65 5.03
C ARG A 250 -15.55 24.34 4.76
N ALA A 251 -15.33 24.06 3.47
CA ALA A 251 -14.54 22.94 3.02
C ALA A 251 -13.08 23.03 3.51
N ILE A 252 -12.47 21.87 3.76
CA ILE A 252 -11.09 21.74 4.22
C ILE A 252 -10.13 21.79 3.02
N SER A 253 -9.15 22.68 3.11
CA SER A 253 -8.08 22.81 2.11
C SER A 253 -7.07 21.66 2.23
N LYS A 254 -6.33 21.38 1.15
CA LYS A 254 -5.27 20.36 1.19
C LYS A 254 -4.19 20.72 2.21
N ASP A 255 -3.87 22.00 2.29
CA ASP A 255 -2.86 22.53 3.20
C ASP A 255 -3.26 22.33 4.67
N THR A 256 -4.50 22.70 5.03
CA THR A 256 -5.08 22.43 6.35
C THR A 256 -5.06 20.96 6.70
N TRP A 257 -5.51 20.09 5.78
CA TRP A 257 -5.50 18.65 6.01
C TRP A 257 -4.08 18.14 6.27
N THR A 258 -3.14 18.44 5.38
CA THR A 258 -1.75 17.97 5.50
C THR A 258 -1.10 18.47 6.80
N LEU A 259 -1.19 19.77 7.10
CA LEU A 259 -0.55 20.35 8.28
C LEU A 259 -1.24 19.93 9.59
N PHE A 260 -2.51 19.50 9.56
CA PHE A 260 -3.16 18.97 10.75
C PHE A 260 -2.48 17.69 11.27
N LEU A 261 -1.92 16.85 10.39
CA LEU A 261 -1.13 15.69 10.83
C LEU A 261 0.15 16.12 11.56
N ASP A 262 0.83 17.18 11.09
CA ASP A 262 2.02 17.70 11.76
C ASP A 262 1.66 18.35 13.10
N PHE A 263 0.57 19.10 13.15
CA PHE A 263 0.01 19.63 14.40
C PHE A 263 -0.21 18.51 15.45
N THR A 264 -0.77 17.35 15.05
CA THR A 264 -0.97 16.20 15.97
C THR A 264 0.32 15.59 16.50
N LYS A 265 1.48 15.85 15.87
CA LYS A 265 2.79 15.39 16.34
C LYS A 265 3.41 16.33 17.37
N GLU A 266 3.13 17.62 17.26
CA GLU A 266 3.84 18.69 17.98
C GLU A 266 3.07 19.26 19.18
N ILE A 267 1.73 19.20 19.12
CA ILE A 267 0.88 19.81 20.14
C ILE A 267 0.87 18.99 21.44
N ASP A 268 0.98 19.67 22.58
CA ASP A 268 0.75 19.09 23.90
C ASP A 268 -0.75 19.06 24.27
N GLU A 269 -1.11 18.27 25.28
CA GLU A 269 -2.51 18.09 25.71
C GLU A 269 -3.21 19.39 26.13
N GLU A 270 -2.45 20.40 26.59
CA GLU A 270 -2.95 21.71 27.03
C GLU A 270 -2.82 22.81 25.96
N PHE A 271 -2.37 22.47 24.75
CA PHE A 271 -2.16 23.38 23.61
C PHE A 271 -1.14 24.52 23.86
N LYS A 272 -0.25 24.39 24.85
CA LYS A 272 0.74 25.40 25.22
C LYS A 272 1.94 25.47 24.27
N THR A 273 2.27 24.39 23.57
CA THR A 273 3.45 24.30 22.68
C THR A 273 3.22 24.87 21.30
N HIS A 274 1.98 25.28 20.96
CA HIS A 274 1.66 25.84 19.65
C HIS A 274 2.40 27.16 19.40
N ASP A 275 3.13 27.22 18.29
CA ASP A 275 3.84 28.42 17.83
C ASP A 275 2.99 29.19 16.80
N PHE A 276 2.41 30.31 17.24
CA PHE A 276 1.59 31.19 16.40
C PHE A 276 2.41 32.02 15.39
N ASP A 277 3.73 32.09 15.54
CA ASP A 277 4.60 32.77 14.59
C ASP A 277 5.04 31.84 13.44
N ALA A 278 4.75 30.53 13.54
CA ALA A 278 4.98 29.56 12.49
C ALA A 278 3.94 29.69 11.36
N ALA A 279 4.24 29.09 10.20
CA ALA A 279 3.39 29.17 9.01
C ALA A 279 2.21 28.16 9.04
N TRP A 280 1.49 28.07 10.15
CA TRP A 280 0.30 27.23 10.24
C TRP A 280 -0.87 27.82 9.43
N PRO A 281 -1.81 26.99 8.96
CA PRO A 281 -3.08 27.47 8.44
C PRO A 281 -3.83 28.20 9.55
N SER A 282 -4.39 29.37 9.25
CA SER A 282 -5.11 30.17 10.26
C SER A 282 -6.23 29.39 10.97
N GLN A 283 -6.82 28.40 10.30
CA GLN A 283 -7.85 27.53 10.90
C GLN A 283 -7.30 26.68 12.07
N ILE A 284 -6.02 26.31 12.04
CA ILE A 284 -5.35 25.61 13.16
C ILE A 284 -5.05 26.61 14.28
N ASP A 285 -4.57 27.82 13.96
CA ASP A 285 -4.34 28.87 14.96
C ASP A 285 -5.64 29.26 15.69
N ASP A 286 -6.69 29.56 14.94
CA ASP A 286 -8.02 29.88 15.45
C ASP A 286 -8.57 28.74 16.33
N PHE A 287 -8.29 27.49 15.95
CA PHE A 287 -8.66 26.33 16.76
C PHE A 287 -7.94 26.29 18.09
N VAL A 288 -6.62 26.54 18.10
CA VAL A 288 -5.83 26.53 19.33
C VAL A 288 -6.28 27.63 20.29
N GLU A 289 -6.53 28.85 19.78
CA GLU A 289 -7.09 29.95 20.58
C GLU A 289 -8.44 29.54 21.18
N TRP A 290 -9.37 29.04 20.35
CA TRP A 290 -10.69 28.61 20.80
C TRP A 290 -10.64 27.44 21.78
N ALA A 291 -9.75 26.47 21.58
CA ALA A 291 -9.64 25.26 22.40
C ALA A 291 -9.14 25.56 23.82
N LYS A 292 -8.28 26.57 23.98
CA LYS A 292 -7.79 27.03 25.30
C LYS A 292 -8.88 27.65 26.16
N GLU A 293 -9.93 28.17 25.56
CA GLU A 293 -11.09 28.72 26.27
C GLU A 293 -12.10 27.64 26.69
N GLN A 294 -11.97 26.42 26.17
CA GLN A 294 -12.89 25.34 26.49
C GLN A 294 -12.60 24.72 27.87
N PRO A 295 -13.62 24.39 28.67
CA PRO A 295 -13.41 23.75 29.95
C PRO A 295 -12.73 22.38 29.79
N ALA A 296 -12.08 21.89 30.85
CA ALA A 296 -11.46 20.56 30.83
C ALA A 296 -12.48 19.45 30.49
N SER A 297 -13.74 19.63 30.91
CA SER A 297 -14.85 18.72 30.61
C SER A 297 -15.38 18.81 29.18
N ALA A 298 -15.07 19.88 28.43
CA ALA A 298 -15.48 19.99 27.05
C ALA A 298 -14.78 18.89 26.23
N GLY A 299 -15.61 18.08 25.57
CA GLY A 299 -15.18 16.89 24.86
C GLY A 299 -15.59 15.61 25.58
N GLN A 300 -15.69 15.55 26.92
CA GLN A 300 -16.03 14.31 27.64
C GLN A 300 -17.51 13.87 27.46
N GLU A 301 -18.39 14.79 27.07
CA GLU A 301 -19.85 14.62 27.03
C GLU A 301 -20.36 13.55 26.04
N GLU A 302 -19.58 13.17 25.02
CA GLU A 302 -19.95 12.10 24.07
C GLU A 302 -19.55 10.69 24.55
N GLU A 303 -18.63 10.57 25.50
CA GLU A 303 -18.17 9.28 26.04
C GLU A 303 -19.24 8.64 26.93
N ASP A 304 -19.85 9.45 27.80
CA ASP A 304 -20.91 9.02 28.72
C ASP A 304 -22.20 8.63 27.95
N ALA A 305 -22.49 9.29 26.82
CA ALA A 305 -23.68 9.00 26.02
C ALA A 305 -23.56 7.69 25.20
N MET A 306 -22.35 7.29 24.81
CA MET A 306 -22.12 6.01 24.12
C MET A 306 -22.04 4.83 25.10
N ASP A 307 -21.45 5.02 26.30
CA ASP A 307 -21.36 3.97 27.32
C ASP A 307 -22.71 3.65 27.97
N GLU A 308 -23.64 4.62 28.05
CA GLU A 308 -25.02 4.37 28.49
C GLU A 308 -25.90 3.62 27.47
N SER A 309 -25.40 3.38 26.25
CA SER A 309 -26.15 2.77 25.15
C SER A 309 -25.65 1.37 24.73
N GLN A 310 -24.74 0.77 25.50
CA GLN A 310 -24.31 -0.63 25.34
C GLN A 310 -24.93 -1.58 26.37
#